data_AF-A0A831UUE9-F1
#
_entry.id   AF-A0A831UUE9-F1
#
_cell.length_a   1.000
_cell.length_b   1.000
_cell.length_c   1.000
_cell.angle_alpha   90.00
_cell.angle_beta   90.00
_cell.angle_gamma   90.00
#
_symmetry.space_group_name_H-M   'P 1'
#
loop_
_entity.id
_entity.type
_entity.pdbx_description
1 polymer ?
#
loop_
_entity_poly.entity_id
_entity_poly.type
_entity_poly.pdbx_seq_one_letter_code
_entity_poly.pdbx_strand_id
1 'polypeptide(L)'
;MPYRNRYALIGYYLAVFSLIPCVGALLALAALPLGLMGLSEAKRNPQAHGKVHAWIAIILGTLVLVAHATCGVLMLSTPRLPS
;
A
#
# COMPACT_ATOMS: atom_id res chain seq x y z
N MET A 1 14.74 4.34 12.74
CA MET A 1 13.33 4.33 12.27
C MET A 1 12.79 5.76 12.17
N PRO A 2 11.96 6.11 11.16
CA PRO A 2 11.41 7.45 10.97
C PRO A 2 10.20 7.69 11.90
N TYR A 3 10.44 7.84 13.21
CA TYR A 3 9.38 8.00 14.20
C TYR A 3 8.58 9.32 14.05
N ARG A 4 9.19 10.35 13.44
CA ARG A 4 8.53 11.65 13.23
C ARG A 4 7.58 11.67 12.05
N ASN A 5 7.75 10.76 11.09
CA ASN A 5 6.89 10.65 9.91
C ASN A 5 5.92 9.48 10.06
N ARG A 6 4.88 9.70 10.88
CA ARG A 6 3.87 8.67 11.19
C ARG A 6 3.14 8.20 9.93
N TYR A 7 2.89 9.08 8.96
CA TYR A 7 2.25 8.74 7.69
C TYR A 7 3.08 7.73 6.89
N ALA A 8 4.38 7.95 6.76
CA ALA A 8 5.27 7.01 6.08
C ALA A 8 5.37 5.67 6.81
N LEU A 9 5.39 5.68 8.14
CA LEU A 9 5.47 4.45 8.95
C LEU A 9 4.18 3.62 8.84
N ILE A 10 3.02 4.26 9.01
CA ILE A 10 1.71 3.61 8.88
C ILE A 10 1.50 3.12 7.45
N GLY A 11 1.81 3.95 6.45
CA GLY A 11 1.73 3.57 5.04
C GLY A 11 2.59 2.34 4.72
N TYR A 12 3.82 2.29 5.26
CA TYR A 12 4.69 1.12 5.13
C TYR A 12 4.07 -0.14 5.73
N TYR A 13 3.56 -0.06 6.97
CA TYR A 13 2.92 -1.21 7.61
C TYR A 13 1.69 -1.66 6.84
N LEU A 14 0.82 -0.74 6.41
CA LEU A 14 -0.36 -1.09 5.62
C LEU A 14 0.01 -1.74 4.29
N ALA A 15 1.05 -1.26 3.60
CA ALA A 15 1.52 -1.89 2.38
C ALA A 15 2.09 -3.31 2.64
N VAL A 16 2.81 -3.53 3.74
CA VAL A 16 3.32 -4.87 4.09
C VAL A 16 2.18 -5.81 4.49
N PHE A 17 1.26 -5.36 5.34
CA PHE A 17 0.08 -6.15 5.73
C PHE A 17 -0.91 -6.35 4.58
N SER A 18 -0.83 -5.52 3.52
CA SER A 18 -1.65 -5.71 2.33
C SER A 18 -1.34 -7.00 1.58
N LEU A 19 -0.22 -7.67 1.85
CA LEU A 19 0.07 -8.99 1.28
C LEU A 19 -0.90 -10.09 1.76
N ILE A 20 -1.66 -9.84 2.82
CA ILE A 20 -2.66 -10.78 3.33
C ILE A 20 -3.81 -10.89 2.32
N PRO A 21 -4.13 -12.10 1.82
CA PRO A 21 -5.24 -12.30 0.89
C PRO A 21 -6.57 -11.77 1.42
N CYS A 22 -7.48 -11.36 0.52
CA CYS A 22 -8.83 -10.85 0.80
C CYS A 22 -8.90 -9.48 1.48
N VAL A 23 -8.15 -9.23 2.56
CA VAL A 23 -8.13 -7.93 3.27
C VAL A 23 -7.12 -6.96 2.62
N GLY A 24 -6.17 -7.53 1.88
CA GLY A 24 -5.05 -6.83 1.27
C GLY A 24 -5.42 -5.68 0.36
N ALA A 25 -6.47 -5.81 -0.45
CA ALA A 25 -6.88 -4.77 -1.38
C ALA A 25 -7.24 -3.44 -0.67
N LEU A 26 -7.96 -3.51 0.45
CA LEU A 26 -8.34 -2.32 1.23
C LEU A 26 -7.13 -1.67 1.91
N LEU A 27 -6.24 -2.50 2.45
CA LEU A 27 -4.99 -2.06 3.09
C LEU A 27 -4.04 -1.39 2.08
N ALA A 28 -3.90 -1.98 0.89
CA ALA A 28 -3.11 -1.44 -0.21
C ALA A 28 -3.66 -0.08 -0.67
N LEU A 29 -4.98 0.04 -0.80
CA LEU A 29 -5.64 1.30 -1.16
C LEU A 29 -5.38 2.40 -0.12
N ALA A 30 -5.44 2.06 1.17
CA ALA A 30 -5.14 3.00 2.25
C ALA A 30 -3.65 3.38 2.33
N ALA A 31 -2.74 2.49 1.93
CA ALA A 31 -1.30 2.74 1.95
C ALA A 31 -0.84 3.84 0.97
N LEU A 32 -1.54 4.00 -0.17
CA LEU A 32 -1.21 4.99 -1.21
C LEU A 32 -1.29 6.45 -0.73
N PRO A 33 -2.42 6.95 -0.22
CA PRO A 33 -2.51 8.33 0.26
C PRO A 33 -1.55 8.58 1.43
N LEU A 34 -1.33 7.58 2.30
CA LEU A 34 -0.38 7.68 3.41
C LEU A 34 1.08 7.76 2.95
N GLY A 35 1.44 7.03 1.89
CA GLY A 35 2.74 7.16 1.25
C GLY A 35 2.96 8.56 0.65
N LEU A 36 1.96 9.12 -0.04
CA LEU A 36 2.03 10.48 -0.59
C LEU A 36 2.14 11.55 0.53
N MET A 37 1.34 11.42 1.59
CA MET A 37 1.43 12.28 2.77
C MET A 37 2.79 12.14 3.45
N GLY A 38 3.34 10.93 3.52
CA GLY A 38 4.68 10.66 4.05
C GLY A 38 5.79 11.33 3.25
N LEU A 39 5.70 11.34 1.91
CA LEU A 39 6.63 12.07 1.05
C LEU A 39 6.49 13.59 1.23
N SER A 40 5.27 14.10 1.32
CA SER A 40 4.99 15.52 1.57
C SER A 40 5.58 15.98 2.91
N GLU A 41 5.39 15.19 3.98
CA GLU A 41 5.95 15.48 5.30
C GLU A 41 7.48 15.44 5.29
N ALA A 42 8.08 14.46 4.62
CA ALA A 42 9.54 14.39 4.47
C ALA A 42 10.13 15.52 3.60
N LYS A 43 9.31 16.18 2.78
CA LYS A 43 9.69 17.37 2.02
C LYS A 43 9.61 18.64 2.89
N ARG A 44 8.56 18.76 3.71
CA ARG A 44 8.35 19.91 4.62
C ARG A 44 9.33 19.89 5.79
N ASN A 45 9.58 18.72 6.37
CA ASN A 45 10.48 18.49 7.48
C ASN A 45 11.52 17.41 7.13
N PRO A 46 12.65 17.78 6.50
CA PRO A 46 13.69 16.82 6.11
C PRO A 46 14.22 15.98 7.29
N GLN A 47 14.23 16.55 8.50
CA GLN A 47 14.62 15.87 9.75
C GLN A 47 13.62 14.80 10.21
N ALA A 48 12.40 14.75 9.66
CA ALA A 48 11.43 13.70 9.98
C ALA A 48 11.83 12.34 9.38
N HIS A 49 12.71 12.34 8.37
CA HIS A 49 13.11 11.17 7.58
C HIS A 49 11.88 10.40 7.04
N GLY A 50 12.06 9.18 6.53
CA GLY A 50 10.94 8.32 6.12
C GLY A 50 10.61 8.32 4.62
N LYS A 51 11.39 9.01 3.78
CA LYS A 51 11.23 8.94 2.30
C LYS A 51 11.24 7.51 1.78
N VAL A 52 12.13 6.66 2.29
CA VAL A 52 12.20 5.23 1.92
C VAL A 52 10.91 4.50 2.29
N HIS A 53 10.38 4.69 3.50
CA HIS A 53 9.15 4.04 3.94
C HIS A 53 7.95 4.52 3.13
N ALA A 54 7.91 5.82 2.80
CA ALA A 54 6.87 6.40 1.97
C ALA A 54 6.91 5.84 0.53
N TRP A 55 8.09 5.68 -0.06
CA TRP A 55 8.26 5.03 -1.36
C TRP A 55 7.87 3.55 -1.34
N ILE A 56 8.24 2.81 -0.29
CA ILE A 56 7.81 1.41 -0.12
C ILE A 56 6.29 1.36 -0.04
N ALA A 57 5.65 2.23 0.74
CA ALA A 57 4.19 2.29 0.84
C ALA A 57 3.52 2.47 -0.53
N ILE A 58 4.05 3.37 -1.36
CA ILE A 58 3.52 3.65 -2.71
C ILE A 58 3.76 2.47 -3.65
N ILE A 59 5.01 2.00 -3.77
CA ILE A 59 5.39 0.97 -4.74
C ILE A 59 4.73 -0.36 -4.39
N LEU A 60 4.89 -0.81 -3.14
CA LEU A 60 4.35 -2.09 -2.68
C LEU A 60 2.81 -2.04 -2.63
N GLY A 61 2.23 -0.94 -2.14
CA GLY A 61 0.78 -0.74 -2.14
C GLY A 61 0.19 -0.79 -3.55
N THR A 62 0.84 -0.14 -4.53
CA THR A 62 0.37 -0.18 -5.93
C THR A 62 0.46 -1.59 -6.51
N LEU A 63 1.60 -2.27 -6.33
CA LEU A 63 1.80 -3.62 -6.86
C LEU A 63 0.77 -4.61 -6.29
N VAL A 64 0.55 -4.58 -4.99
CA VAL A 64 -0.40 -5.45 -4.30
C VAL A 64 -1.84 -5.13 -4.71
N LEU A 65 -2.19 -3.85 -4.84
CA LEU A 65 -3.51 -3.45 -5.34
C LEU A 65 -3.78 -3.97 -6.76
N VAL A 66 -2.80 -3.85 -7.66
CA VAL A 66 -2.90 -4.37 -9.04
C VAL A 66 -3.01 -5.91 -9.04
N ALA A 67 -2.22 -6.60 -8.22
CA ALA A 67 -2.30 -8.05 -8.08
C ALA A 67 -3.68 -8.51 -7.60
N HIS A 68 -4.24 -7.85 -6.58
CA HIS A 68 -5.59 -8.12 -6.10
C HIS A 68 -6.68 -7.81 -7.13
N ALA A 69 -6.57 -6.67 -7.84
CA ALA A 69 -7.51 -6.30 -8.89
C ALA A 69 -7.50 -7.32 -10.03
N THR A 70 -6.31 -7.72 -10.48
CA THR A 70 -6.13 -8.73 -11.53
C THR A 70 -6.70 -10.08 -11.09
N CYS A 71 -6.39 -10.53 -9.88
CA CYS A 71 -6.93 -11.77 -9.33
C CYS A 71 -8.46 -11.72 -9.21
N GLY A 72 -9.02 -10.62 -8.72
CA GLY A 72 -10.46 -10.41 -8.63
C GLY A 72 -11.15 -10.41 -9.99
N VAL A 73 -10.59 -9.74 -10.99
CA VAL A 73 -11.10 -9.75 -12.38
C VAL A 73 -11.05 -11.16 -12.97
N LEU A 74 -9.93 -11.88 -12.79
CA LEU A 74 -9.79 -13.25 -13.26
C LEU A 74 -10.86 -14.17 -12.65
N MET A 75 -11.08 -14.10 -11.33
CA MET A 75 -12.12 -14.88 -10.63
C MET A 75 -13.55 -14.53 -11.08
N LEU A 76 -13.80 -13.29 -11.48
CA LEU A 76 -15.11 -12.86 -12.02
C LEU A 76 -15.29 -13.30 -13.48
N SER A 77 -14.20 -13.43 -14.23
CA SER A 77 -14.22 -13.75 -15.66
C SER A 77 -14.19 -15.26 -15.97
N THR A 78 -13.77 -16.11 -15.03
CA THR A 78 -13.79 -17.55 -15.25
C THR A 78 -15.23 -18.07 -15.26
N PRO A 79 -15.65 -18.82 -16.30
CA PRO A 79 -16.96 -19.45 -16.28
C PRO A 79 -16.99 -20.40 -15.08
N ARG A 80 -17.95 -20.17 -14.17
CA ARG A 80 -18.21 -21.09 -13.05
C ARG A 80 -18.49 -22.45 -13.67
N LEU A 81 -17.57 -23.40 -13.49
CA LEU A 81 -17.76 -24.77 -13.97
C LEU A 81 -19.10 -25.27 -13.41
N PRO A 82 -20.05 -25.70 -14.27
CA PRO A 82 -21.27 -26.31 -13.78
C PRO A 82 -20.88 -27.59 -13.01
N SER A 83 -21.30 -27.66 -11.75
CA SER A 83 -21.19 -28.81 -10.86
C SER A 83 -22.07 -29.96 -11.32
#